data_AF-W5MYM9-F1
#
_entry.id   AF-W5MYM9-F1
#
_cell.length_a   1.000
_cell.length_b   1.000
_cell.length_c   1.000
_cell.angle_alpha   90.00
_cell.angle_beta   90.00
_cell.angle_gamma   90.00
#
_symmetry.space_group_name_H-M   'P 1'
#
loop_
_entity.id
_entity.type
_entity.pdbx_description
1 polymer ?
#
loop_
_entity_poly.entity_id
_entity_poly.type
_entity_poly.pdbx_seq_one_letter_code
_entity_poly.pdbx_strand_id
1 'polypeptide(L)'
;MNTLNTLSLGCNRHSCHCTKMPMVCLTDFEEYAKEHLPKATWDYYAAGADECCTRDDNLLAYKRIRLRPRMLRDVSVSDTRTTVLGTEISFPVGIAPTAFHCLAWPDGEMSTARATEAVNTCYITSTYSTCSVEEIVAAAPNGYRWFQLYVYRNRKVSEQIVHRVEALGYKALVLTVDVPYTGKRRNDIRNQFRLPPHLKVKNFDGVFEQENSGLEEYGVPPNTLDPSISWKDIYWLQSLTRLPIIIKGILTKEDAELAVEHGVQGIIVSNHGGRQLDGGPATIDALLEIVDTVQGRIEVYLDGGIRTGSDVLKALALGAKCVFIGRPAIWGLAYKGEEGLREVLQILNDEFRLSMALAARCYTGSTDKSIYPNQSQ
;
A
#
# COMPACT_ATOMS: atom_id res chain seq x y z
N MET A 1 38.62 -44.22 57.13
CA MET A 1 39.20 -43.02 56.51
C MET A 1 38.23 -42.52 55.44
N ASN A 2 37.65 -41.36 55.71
CA ASN A 2 37.13 -40.31 54.82
C ASN A 2 36.43 -40.66 53.49
N THR A 3 35.11 -40.45 53.50
CA THR A 3 34.34 -39.51 52.64
C THR A 3 35.04 -38.84 51.46
N LEU A 4 34.36 -38.82 50.30
CA LEU A 4 33.89 -37.59 49.65
C LEU A 4 32.86 -37.88 48.54
N ASN A 5 31.61 -37.55 48.84
CA ASN A 5 30.52 -37.33 47.88
C ASN A 5 30.83 -36.10 47.02
N THR A 6 30.58 -36.18 45.72
CA THR A 6 30.32 -35.00 44.88
C THR A 6 28.97 -35.16 44.19
N LEU A 7 28.03 -34.34 44.65
CA LEU A 7 26.73 -34.08 44.05
C LEU A 7 26.94 -33.29 42.75
N SER A 8 26.50 -33.81 41.60
CA SER A 8 26.18 -32.95 40.45
C SER A 8 24.68 -32.68 40.45
N LEU A 9 24.33 -31.45 40.81
CA LEU A 9 22.99 -30.88 40.76
C LEU A 9 22.40 -31.02 39.36
N GLY A 10 21.12 -31.40 39.32
CA GLY A 10 20.33 -31.48 38.11
C GLY A 10 20.15 -30.13 37.43
N CYS A 11 20.01 -30.17 36.12
CA CYS A 11 19.36 -29.12 35.36
C CYS A 11 18.35 -29.78 34.43
N ASN A 12 17.15 -30.00 34.96
CA ASN A 12 15.94 -30.22 34.15
C ASN A 12 15.73 -28.95 33.32
N ARG A 13 16.22 -28.93 32.08
CA ARG A 13 15.81 -27.91 31.10
C ARG A 13 14.36 -28.20 30.74
N HIS A 14 13.45 -27.61 31.52
CA HIS A 14 12.06 -27.45 31.12
C HIS A 14 12.07 -26.71 29.79
N SER A 15 11.50 -27.37 28.79
CA SER A 15 11.08 -26.77 27.54
C SER A 15 10.18 -25.56 27.86
N CYS A 16 10.73 -24.36 27.83
CA CYS A 16 9.93 -23.16 27.71
C CYS A 16 9.28 -23.21 26.34
N HIS A 17 8.05 -23.74 26.28
CA HIS A 17 7.09 -23.33 25.26
C HIS A 17 6.91 -21.83 25.43
N CYS A 18 7.74 -21.06 24.73
CA CYS A 18 7.47 -19.66 24.45
C CYS A 18 6.24 -19.69 23.53
N THR A 19 5.05 -19.66 24.11
CA THR A 19 3.82 -19.46 23.38
C THR A 19 3.96 -18.14 22.66
N LYS A 20 4.24 -18.18 21.34
CA LYS A 20 4.24 -16.98 20.49
C LYS A 20 2.96 -16.21 20.78
N MET A 21 3.09 -14.93 21.09
CA MET A 21 1.93 -14.06 21.26
C MET A 21 1.06 -14.14 19.99
N PRO A 22 -0.28 -14.27 20.13
CA PRO A 22 -1.16 -14.29 18.99
C PRO A 22 -1.14 -12.93 18.28
N MET A 23 -1.14 -12.93 16.95
CA MET A 23 -1.28 -11.72 16.15
C MET A 23 -2.77 -11.35 16.10
N VAL A 24 -3.17 -10.30 16.80
CA VAL A 24 -4.59 -9.91 16.96
C VAL A 24 -4.91 -8.59 16.26
N CYS A 25 -3.91 -7.77 15.97
CA CYS A 25 -4.06 -6.50 15.27
C CYS A 25 -2.83 -6.19 14.40
N LEU A 26 -2.96 -5.21 13.51
CA LEU A 26 -1.89 -4.82 12.59
C LEU A 26 -0.62 -4.29 13.30
N THR A 27 -0.76 -3.76 14.52
CA THR A 27 0.37 -3.31 15.34
C THR A 27 1.25 -4.50 15.76
N ASP A 28 0.70 -5.68 15.99
CA ASP A 28 1.49 -6.87 16.35
C ASP A 28 2.42 -7.26 15.19
N PHE A 29 1.93 -7.18 13.95
CA PHE A 29 2.75 -7.38 12.74
C PHE A 29 3.82 -6.31 12.60
N GLU A 30 3.48 -5.04 12.90
CA GLU A 30 4.43 -3.94 12.90
C GLU A 30 5.59 -4.19 13.88
N GLU A 31 5.27 -4.57 15.11
CA GLU A 31 6.25 -4.90 16.15
C GLU A 31 7.09 -6.11 15.78
N TYR A 32 6.47 -7.16 15.25
CA TYR A 32 7.18 -8.33 14.76
C TYR A 32 8.16 -7.97 13.64
N ALA A 33 7.71 -7.21 12.65
CA ALA A 33 8.54 -6.77 11.53
C ALA A 33 9.70 -5.88 12.01
N LYS A 34 9.47 -5.02 12.99
CA LYS A 34 10.50 -4.17 13.60
C LYS A 34 11.59 -4.99 14.31
N GLU A 35 11.21 -6.08 14.96
CA GLU A 35 12.14 -6.96 15.68
C GLU A 35 12.93 -7.87 14.71
N HIS A 36 12.32 -8.31 13.62
CA HIS A 36 12.87 -9.37 12.76
C HIS A 36 13.51 -8.86 11.46
N LEU A 37 13.14 -7.69 10.97
CA LEU A 37 13.78 -7.12 9.77
C LEU A 37 15.13 -6.49 10.10
N PRO A 38 16.13 -6.60 9.20
CA PRO A 38 17.37 -5.84 9.35
C PRO A 38 17.08 -4.34 9.51
N LYS A 39 17.84 -3.66 10.39
CA LYS A 39 17.63 -2.25 10.74
C LYS A 39 17.42 -1.33 9.53
N ALA A 40 18.28 -1.45 8.51
CA ALA A 40 18.21 -0.62 7.31
C ALA A 40 16.94 -0.88 6.48
N THR A 41 16.49 -2.14 6.45
CA THR A 41 15.25 -2.57 5.78
C THR A 41 14.02 -2.07 6.53
N TRP A 42 13.97 -2.28 7.85
CA TRP A 42 12.90 -1.73 8.69
C TRP A 42 12.79 -0.23 8.52
N ASP A 43 13.90 0.49 8.63
CA ASP A 43 13.95 1.93 8.49
C ASP A 43 13.49 2.40 7.10
N TYR A 44 13.89 1.70 6.03
CA TYR A 44 13.46 2.00 4.67
C TYR A 44 11.94 1.97 4.53
N TYR A 45 11.27 0.97 5.12
CA TYR A 45 9.82 0.86 5.08
C TYR A 45 9.12 1.80 6.06
N ALA A 46 9.59 1.88 7.31
CA ALA A 46 8.92 2.58 8.39
C ALA A 46 9.08 4.11 8.32
N ALA A 47 10.15 4.62 7.71
CA ALA A 47 10.41 6.04 7.65
C ALA A 47 9.43 6.81 6.73
N GLY A 48 9.25 8.08 7.07
CA GLY A 48 8.73 9.12 6.19
C GLY A 48 9.85 10.01 5.67
N ALA A 49 9.47 11.11 5.00
CA ALA A 49 10.39 12.18 4.67
C ALA A 49 10.66 13.07 5.89
N ASP A 50 11.82 13.73 5.88
CA ASP A 50 12.25 14.72 6.86
C ASP A 50 12.03 14.34 8.33
N GLU A 51 11.07 14.96 9.00
CA GLU A 51 10.76 14.77 10.42
C GLU A 51 9.66 13.73 10.64
N CYS A 52 9.12 13.18 9.55
CA CYS A 52 8.02 12.23 9.53
C CYS A 52 6.72 12.79 10.09
N CYS A 53 6.56 14.12 10.13
CA CYS A 53 5.37 14.78 10.66
C CYS A 53 4.11 14.33 9.91
N THR A 54 4.13 14.35 8.57
CA THR A 54 3.00 13.93 7.73
C THR A 54 2.78 12.41 7.81
N ARG A 55 3.83 11.61 7.99
CA ARG A 55 3.68 10.16 8.22
C ARG A 55 2.90 9.91 9.52
N ASP A 56 3.25 10.62 10.57
CA ASP A 56 2.64 10.44 11.89
C ASP A 56 1.22 11.03 11.92
N ASP A 57 1.01 12.18 11.28
CA ASP A 57 -0.32 12.78 11.17
C ASP A 57 -1.28 11.91 10.34
N ASN A 58 -0.81 11.22 9.30
CA ASN A 58 -1.63 10.22 8.59
C ASN A 58 -2.25 9.19 9.55
N LEU A 59 -1.54 8.78 10.61
CA LEU A 59 -2.07 7.84 11.61
C LEU A 59 -3.04 8.54 12.57
N LEU A 60 -2.70 9.74 13.01
CA LEU A 60 -3.49 10.51 13.97
C LEU A 60 -4.81 11.04 13.37
N ALA A 61 -4.85 11.31 12.07
CA ALA A 61 -6.01 11.86 11.38
C ALA A 61 -7.27 10.99 11.49
N TYR A 62 -7.12 9.68 11.37
CA TYR A 62 -8.24 8.76 11.59
C TYR A 62 -8.77 8.78 13.02
N LYS A 63 -7.97 9.20 14.00
CA LYS A 63 -8.38 9.39 15.40
C LYS A 63 -9.08 10.72 15.62
N ARG A 64 -9.20 11.61 14.62
CA ARG A 64 -10.05 12.82 14.68
C ARG A 64 -11.50 12.53 14.25
N ILE A 65 -11.71 11.53 13.40
CA ILE A 65 -13.03 11.15 12.88
C ILE A 65 -13.73 10.19 13.84
N ARG A 66 -15.04 10.36 14.05
CA ARG A 66 -15.87 9.50 14.92
C ARG A 66 -16.98 8.85 14.09
N LEU A 67 -17.12 7.53 14.23
CA LEU A 67 -18.27 6.80 13.73
C LEU A 67 -19.39 6.87 14.78
N ARG A 68 -20.63 7.05 14.33
CA ARG A 68 -21.81 7.05 15.20
C ARG A 68 -22.46 5.66 15.19
N PRO A 69 -22.43 4.92 16.31
CA PRO A 69 -23.15 3.66 16.41
C PRO A 69 -24.66 3.87 16.19
N ARG A 70 -25.33 2.85 15.68
CA ARG A 70 -26.77 2.89 15.40
C ARG A 70 -27.43 1.70 16.08
N MET A 71 -28.50 1.97 16.81
CA MET A 71 -29.19 0.97 17.64
C MET A 71 -30.44 0.43 16.94
N LEU A 72 -30.84 -0.80 17.28
CA LEU A 72 -32.07 -1.45 16.80
C LEU A 72 -32.17 -1.53 15.26
N ARG A 73 -31.05 -1.84 14.61
CA ARG A 73 -30.97 -2.09 13.16
C ARG A 73 -30.63 -3.56 12.94
N ASP A 74 -31.27 -4.18 11.96
CA ASP A 74 -30.95 -5.55 11.56
C ASP A 74 -29.62 -5.59 10.82
N VAL A 75 -28.65 -6.28 11.43
CA VAL A 75 -27.29 -6.49 10.91
C VAL A 75 -26.95 -7.98 10.84
N SER A 76 -27.97 -8.84 10.82
CA SER A 76 -27.82 -10.30 10.71
C SER A 76 -27.06 -10.74 9.45
N VAL A 77 -27.07 -9.89 8.42
CA VAL A 77 -26.27 -10.05 7.19
C VAL A 77 -25.44 -8.78 6.99
N SER A 78 -24.14 -8.94 6.75
CA SER A 78 -23.22 -7.85 6.40
C SER A 78 -22.43 -8.25 5.16
N ASP A 79 -22.70 -7.58 4.02
CA ASP A 79 -21.97 -7.80 2.78
C ASP A 79 -20.84 -6.77 2.65
N THR A 80 -19.61 -7.26 2.69
CA THR A 80 -18.40 -6.43 2.58
C THR A 80 -18.01 -6.18 1.13
N ARG A 81 -18.59 -6.88 0.15
CA ARG A 81 -18.17 -6.81 -1.24
C ARG A 81 -18.37 -5.41 -1.83
N THR A 82 -17.54 -5.09 -2.80
CA THR A 82 -17.62 -3.85 -3.57
C THR A 82 -17.09 -4.09 -4.99
N THR A 83 -17.12 -3.05 -5.81
CA THR A 83 -16.48 -3.05 -7.12
C THR A 83 -15.32 -2.08 -7.16
N VAL A 84 -14.32 -2.34 -7.99
CA VAL A 84 -13.25 -1.39 -8.32
C VAL A 84 -13.04 -1.46 -9.82
N LEU A 85 -13.30 -0.35 -10.53
CA LEU A 85 -13.39 -0.30 -12.00
C LEU A 85 -14.31 -1.40 -12.56
N GLY A 86 -15.47 -1.57 -11.93
CA GLY A 86 -16.48 -2.57 -12.31
C GLY A 86 -16.15 -4.03 -11.98
N THR A 87 -14.95 -4.34 -11.46
CA THR A 87 -14.59 -5.71 -11.02
C THR A 87 -14.97 -5.90 -9.55
N GLU A 88 -15.70 -6.97 -9.23
CA GLU A 88 -16.05 -7.31 -7.84
C GLU A 88 -14.82 -7.76 -7.04
N ILE A 89 -14.67 -7.23 -5.82
CA ILE A 89 -13.68 -7.68 -4.83
C ILE A 89 -14.39 -8.02 -3.51
N SER A 90 -13.79 -8.93 -2.73
CA SER A 90 -14.42 -9.48 -1.51
C SER A 90 -14.70 -8.46 -0.42
N PHE A 91 -13.84 -7.44 -0.32
CA PHE A 91 -13.96 -6.34 0.63
C PHE A 91 -13.13 -5.14 0.14
N PRO A 92 -13.38 -3.91 0.63
CA PRO A 92 -12.88 -2.68 0.00
C PRO A 92 -11.46 -2.30 0.42
N VAL A 93 -10.55 -3.28 0.51
CA VAL A 93 -9.13 -3.09 0.83
C VAL A 93 -8.25 -3.82 -0.17
N GLY A 94 -7.43 -3.08 -0.91
CA GLY A 94 -6.38 -3.61 -1.78
C GLY A 94 -4.97 -3.37 -1.22
N ILE A 95 -3.95 -3.81 -1.98
CA ILE A 95 -2.54 -3.59 -1.66
C ILE A 95 -1.97 -2.45 -2.52
N ALA A 96 -1.42 -1.43 -1.87
CA ALA A 96 -0.81 -0.26 -2.50
C ALA A 96 0.53 -0.62 -3.17
N PRO A 97 0.94 0.11 -4.22
CA PRO A 97 2.24 -0.12 -4.84
C PRO A 97 3.36 0.21 -3.85
N THR A 98 4.07 -0.83 -3.43
CA THR A 98 5.24 -0.74 -2.55
C THR A 98 6.41 -1.44 -3.24
N ALA A 99 7.59 -0.86 -3.15
CA ALA A 99 8.79 -1.42 -3.80
C ALA A 99 9.45 -2.50 -2.92
N PHE A 100 10.22 -3.37 -3.57
CA PHE A 100 11.20 -4.26 -2.96
C PHE A 100 10.68 -5.27 -1.94
N HIS A 101 9.56 -5.95 -2.20
CA HIS A 101 8.98 -6.86 -1.19
C HIS A 101 9.94 -8.01 -0.80
N CYS A 102 10.93 -8.36 -1.64
CA CYS A 102 11.98 -9.33 -1.30
C CYS A 102 12.87 -8.93 -0.12
N LEU A 103 12.87 -7.65 0.29
CA LEU A 103 13.52 -7.23 1.53
C LEU A 103 12.78 -7.74 2.78
N ALA A 104 11.47 -7.94 2.69
CA ALA A 104 10.64 -8.43 3.79
C ALA A 104 10.51 -9.95 3.81
N TRP A 105 10.46 -10.58 2.63
CA TRP A 105 10.29 -12.03 2.50
C TRP A 105 10.88 -12.52 1.17
N PRO A 106 11.59 -13.67 1.09
CA PRO A 106 12.27 -14.11 -0.14
C PRO A 106 11.40 -14.12 -1.42
N ASP A 107 10.16 -14.59 -1.32
CA ASP A 107 9.21 -14.64 -2.45
C ASP A 107 8.57 -13.27 -2.79
N GLY A 108 8.77 -12.26 -1.93
CA GLY A 108 8.38 -10.86 -2.13
C GLY A 108 6.99 -10.65 -2.74
N GLU A 109 6.97 -10.04 -3.93
CA GLU A 109 5.75 -9.66 -4.63
C GLU A 109 4.96 -10.87 -5.14
N MET A 110 5.59 -12.03 -5.36
CA MET A 110 4.87 -13.27 -5.70
C MET A 110 3.99 -13.72 -4.53
N SER A 111 4.49 -13.67 -3.28
CA SER A 111 3.67 -13.93 -2.08
C SER A 111 2.53 -12.93 -1.95
N THR A 112 2.75 -11.67 -2.34
CA THR A 112 1.71 -10.64 -2.31
C THR A 112 0.61 -10.93 -3.33
N ALA A 113 1.01 -11.36 -4.54
CA ALA A 113 0.09 -11.73 -5.59
C ALA A 113 -0.77 -12.93 -5.20
N ARG A 114 -0.17 -13.98 -4.62
CA ARG A 114 -0.91 -15.15 -4.13
C ARG A 114 -1.87 -14.81 -2.99
N ALA A 115 -1.42 -14.02 -2.02
CA ALA A 115 -2.27 -13.60 -0.91
C ALA A 115 -3.50 -12.82 -1.38
N THR A 116 -3.32 -11.89 -2.32
CA THR A 116 -4.41 -11.06 -2.86
C THR A 116 -5.34 -11.81 -3.79
N GLU A 117 -4.84 -12.75 -4.59
CA GLU A 117 -5.67 -13.69 -5.35
C GLU A 117 -6.52 -14.56 -4.42
N ALA A 118 -5.91 -15.12 -3.37
CA ALA A 118 -6.60 -16.02 -2.43
C ALA A 118 -7.77 -15.35 -1.68
N VAL A 119 -7.72 -14.03 -1.46
CA VAL A 119 -8.82 -13.28 -0.82
C VAL A 119 -9.66 -12.49 -1.81
N ASN A 120 -9.38 -12.59 -3.11
CA ASN A 120 -10.02 -11.84 -4.20
C ASN A 120 -10.06 -10.31 -3.92
N THR A 121 -8.88 -9.69 -3.89
CA THR A 121 -8.73 -8.24 -3.83
C THR A 121 -7.69 -7.70 -4.83
N CYS A 122 -7.67 -6.39 -5.02
CA CYS A 122 -6.77 -5.71 -5.94
C CYS A 122 -5.33 -5.62 -5.38
N TYR A 123 -4.35 -6.03 -6.18
CA TYR A 123 -2.94 -5.74 -5.95
C TYR A 123 -2.40 -4.74 -6.97
N ILE A 124 -1.92 -3.60 -6.50
CA ILE A 124 -1.17 -2.66 -7.33
C ILE A 124 0.32 -3.00 -7.26
N THR A 125 0.89 -3.55 -8.33
CA THR A 125 2.32 -3.91 -8.38
C THR A 125 3.16 -2.69 -8.68
N SER A 126 4.32 -2.54 -8.02
CA SER A 126 5.21 -1.40 -8.26
C SER A 126 6.07 -1.59 -9.51
N THR A 127 6.39 -0.48 -10.17
CA THR A 127 7.49 -0.41 -11.14
C THR A 127 8.82 -0.91 -10.53
N TYR A 128 9.07 -0.62 -9.25
CA TYR A 128 10.31 -0.96 -8.53
C TYR A 128 10.21 -2.33 -7.82
N SER A 129 9.58 -3.30 -8.49
CA SER A 129 9.41 -4.63 -7.92
C SER A 129 10.70 -5.45 -7.96
N THR A 130 10.94 -6.23 -6.90
CA THR A 130 11.99 -7.26 -6.83
C THR A 130 11.62 -8.57 -7.53
N CYS A 131 10.37 -8.72 -7.94
CA CYS A 131 9.90 -9.76 -8.86
C CYS A 131 9.56 -9.11 -10.21
N SER A 132 9.79 -9.82 -11.31
CA SER A 132 9.30 -9.37 -12.61
C SER A 132 7.77 -9.49 -12.68
N VAL A 133 7.14 -8.67 -13.53
CA VAL A 133 5.70 -8.76 -13.78
C VAL A 133 5.26 -10.15 -14.29
N GLU A 134 6.11 -10.88 -15.01
CA GLU A 134 5.87 -12.27 -15.43
C GLU A 134 5.88 -13.24 -14.24
N GLU A 135 6.88 -13.15 -13.36
CA GLU A 135 6.94 -13.98 -12.15
C GLU A 135 5.72 -13.73 -11.26
N ILE A 136 5.31 -12.46 -11.11
CA ILE A 136 4.12 -12.07 -10.34
C ILE A 136 2.85 -12.67 -10.95
N VAL A 137 2.68 -12.58 -12.27
CA VAL A 137 1.51 -13.14 -12.97
C VAL A 137 1.53 -14.66 -12.94
N ALA A 138 2.69 -15.31 -13.11
CA ALA A 138 2.82 -16.75 -13.03
C ALA A 138 2.51 -17.30 -11.63
N ALA A 139 2.87 -16.56 -10.57
CA ALA A 139 2.61 -16.94 -9.20
C ALA A 139 1.12 -16.90 -8.82
N ALA A 140 0.34 -15.99 -9.44
CA ALA A 140 -1.07 -15.80 -9.17
C ALA A 140 -1.79 -15.43 -10.48
N PRO A 141 -2.13 -16.40 -11.35
CA PRO A 141 -2.59 -16.17 -12.72
C PRO A 141 -3.98 -15.52 -12.81
N ASN A 142 -4.82 -15.67 -11.79
CA ASN A 142 -6.18 -15.13 -11.72
C ASN A 142 -6.29 -13.85 -10.87
N GLY A 143 -5.20 -13.43 -10.22
CA GLY A 143 -5.17 -12.24 -9.37
C GLY A 143 -5.64 -10.97 -10.07
N TYR A 144 -6.43 -10.16 -9.39
CA TYR A 144 -6.84 -8.85 -9.88
C TYR A 144 -5.72 -7.84 -9.66
N ARG A 145 -5.00 -7.47 -10.74
CA ARG A 145 -3.76 -6.70 -10.66
C ARG A 145 -3.84 -5.40 -11.44
N TRP A 146 -3.36 -4.33 -10.82
CA TRP A 146 -3.04 -3.06 -11.47
C TRP A 146 -1.53 -2.85 -11.45
N PHE A 147 -1.01 -2.07 -12.38
CA PHE A 147 0.40 -1.77 -12.45
C PHE A 147 0.66 -0.30 -12.16
N GLN A 148 1.47 -0.02 -11.15
CA GLN A 148 1.93 1.33 -10.87
C GLN A 148 3.10 1.69 -11.76
N LEU A 149 2.98 2.80 -12.49
CA LEU A 149 3.98 3.35 -13.39
C LEU A 149 4.70 4.55 -12.76
N TYR A 150 6.04 4.51 -12.80
CA TYR A 150 6.87 5.71 -12.78
C TYR A 150 7.29 6.06 -14.21
N VAL A 151 7.33 7.36 -14.49
CA VAL A 151 7.73 7.87 -15.80
C VAL A 151 9.20 8.25 -15.79
N TYR A 152 9.93 7.75 -16.78
CA TYR A 152 11.37 7.91 -16.92
C TYR A 152 11.71 8.93 -18.00
N ARG A 153 12.86 9.60 -17.85
CA ARG A 153 13.36 10.56 -18.86
C ARG A 153 13.46 9.91 -20.24
N ASN A 154 13.96 8.67 -20.27
CA ASN A 154 13.86 7.84 -21.45
C ASN A 154 12.45 7.23 -21.52
N ARG A 155 11.54 7.95 -22.19
CA ARG A 155 10.12 7.57 -22.31
C ARG A 155 9.90 6.18 -22.93
N LYS A 156 10.85 5.68 -23.73
CA LYS A 156 10.80 4.31 -24.26
C LYS A 156 10.79 3.24 -23.16
N VAL A 157 11.47 3.49 -22.04
CA VAL A 157 11.46 2.56 -20.89
C VAL A 157 10.04 2.46 -20.30
N SER A 158 9.36 3.60 -20.17
CA SER A 158 7.96 3.66 -19.74
C SER A 158 7.01 3.03 -20.76
N GLU A 159 7.20 3.26 -22.06
CA GLU A 159 6.40 2.63 -23.13
C GLU A 159 6.51 1.11 -23.11
N GLN A 160 7.73 0.58 -23.02
CA GLN A 160 7.98 -0.86 -23.01
C GLN A 160 7.29 -1.55 -21.83
N ILE A 161 7.40 -1.00 -20.62
CA ILE A 161 6.76 -1.61 -19.45
C ILE A 161 5.23 -1.52 -19.53
N VAL A 162 4.67 -0.42 -20.05
CA VAL A 162 3.22 -0.27 -20.26
C VAL A 162 2.69 -1.36 -21.21
N HIS A 163 3.32 -1.55 -22.37
CA HIS A 163 2.90 -2.60 -23.31
C HIS A 163 3.05 -4.00 -22.71
N ARG A 164 4.13 -4.24 -21.95
CA ARG A 164 4.39 -5.53 -21.29
C ARG A 164 3.30 -5.87 -20.29
N VAL A 165 2.88 -4.93 -19.44
CA VAL A 165 1.85 -5.20 -18.42
C VAL A 165 0.46 -5.32 -19.02
N GLU A 166 0.14 -4.55 -20.07
CA GLU A 166 -1.11 -4.70 -20.81
C GLU A 166 -1.21 -6.09 -21.46
N ALA A 167 -0.12 -6.56 -22.10
CA ALA A 167 -0.05 -7.90 -22.68
C ALA A 167 -0.18 -9.03 -21.63
N LEU A 168 0.27 -8.78 -20.40
CA LEU A 168 0.14 -9.70 -19.27
C LEU A 168 -1.24 -9.66 -18.58
N GLY A 169 -2.18 -8.87 -19.09
CA GLY A 169 -3.57 -8.85 -18.63
C GLY A 169 -3.80 -8.06 -17.33
N TYR A 170 -2.89 -7.14 -16.99
CA TYR A 170 -3.16 -6.14 -15.97
C TYR A 170 -4.42 -5.34 -16.31
N LYS A 171 -5.12 -4.86 -15.28
CA LYS A 171 -6.47 -4.29 -15.44
C LYS A 171 -6.52 -2.77 -15.38
N ALA A 172 -5.44 -2.13 -14.93
CA ALA A 172 -5.30 -0.69 -14.95
C ALA A 172 -3.84 -0.25 -14.78
N LEU A 173 -3.55 0.99 -15.15
CA LEU A 173 -2.30 1.69 -14.87
C LEU A 173 -2.52 2.72 -13.75
N VAL A 174 -1.66 2.69 -12.75
CA VAL A 174 -1.63 3.67 -11.67
C VAL A 174 -0.43 4.59 -11.89
N LEU A 175 -0.66 5.79 -12.42
CA LEU A 175 0.39 6.78 -12.61
C LEU A 175 0.68 7.48 -11.28
N THR A 176 1.88 7.26 -10.73
CA THR A 176 2.32 7.96 -9.51
C THR A 176 2.94 9.30 -9.88
N VAL A 177 2.33 10.40 -9.44
CA VAL A 177 2.75 11.77 -9.79
C VAL A 177 3.39 12.54 -8.62
N ASP A 178 3.41 11.99 -7.41
CA ASP A 178 3.97 12.61 -6.20
C ASP A 178 5.47 12.38 -5.97
N VAL A 179 6.18 11.83 -6.98
CA VAL A 179 7.63 11.54 -6.92
C VAL A 179 8.38 12.09 -8.14
N PRO A 180 8.33 13.41 -8.44
CA PRO A 180 9.24 14.00 -9.42
C PRO A 180 10.70 13.98 -8.93
N TYR A 181 10.88 14.00 -7.61
CA TYR A 181 12.12 13.76 -6.88
C TYR A 181 11.83 12.89 -5.67
N THR A 182 12.80 12.11 -5.21
CA THR A 182 12.66 11.34 -3.98
C THR A 182 12.62 12.27 -2.76
N GLY A 183 11.62 12.08 -1.88
CA GLY A 183 11.57 12.81 -0.61
C GLY A 183 12.81 12.55 0.26
N LYS A 184 13.17 13.50 1.14
CA LYS A 184 14.38 13.40 1.96
C LYS A 184 14.21 12.42 3.12
N ARG A 185 14.44 11.14 2.88
CA ARG A 185 14.30 10.06 3.88
C ARG A 185 15.57 9.96 4.73
N ARG A 186 15.59 10.65 5.87
CA ARG A 186 16.79 10.76 6.72
C ARG A 186 17.34 9.41 7.20
N ASN A 187 16.48 8.42 7.42
CA ASN A 187 16.93 7.09 7.82
C ASN A 187 17.63 6.34 6.68
N ASP A 188 17.15 6.44 5.45
CA ASP A 188 17.81 5.87 4.27
C ASP A 188 19.21 6.47 4.11
N ILE A 189 19.34 7.80 4.30
CA ILE A 189 20.64 8.50 4.24
C ILE A 189 21.58 8.02 5.35
N ARG A 190 21.10 7.93 6.60
CA ARG A 190 21.90 7.47 7.75
C ARG A 190 22.38 6.04 7.59
N ASN A 191 21.51 5.17 7.07
CA ASN A 191 21.84 3.77 6.82
C ASN A 191 22.60 3.55 5.52
N GLN A 192 22.84 4.62 4.73
CA GLN A 192 23.39 4.53 3.38
C GLN A 192 22.66 3.47 2.55
N PHE A 193 21.33 3.48 2.61
CA PHE A 193 20.50 2.42 2.07
C PHE A 193 20.83 2.16 0.60
N ARG A 194 21.08 0.88 0.30
CA ARG A 194 21.24 0.32 -1.04
C ARG A 194 20.45 -0.96 -1.09
N LEU A 195 19.91 -1.27 -2.27
CA LEU A 195 19.31 -2.57 -2.49
C LEU A 195 20.44 -3.63 -2.36
N PRO A 196 20.26 -4.70 -1.56
CA PRO A 196 21.28 -5.73 -1.40
C PRO A 196 21.71 -6.31 -2.76
N PRO A 197 23.00 -6.66 -2.97
CA PRO A 197 23.50 -7.04 -4.31
C PRO A 197 22.83 -8.26 -4.96
N HIS A 198 22.18 -9.11 -4.17
CA HIS A 198 21.44 -10.27 -4.66
C HIS A 198 19.99 -9.93 -5.09
N LEU A 199 19.55 -8.70 -4.85
CA LEU A 199 18.24 -8.18 -5.24
C LEU A 199 18.42 -7.08 -6.31
N LYS A 200 17.45 -6.99 -7.22
CA LYS A 200 17.42 -6.00 -8.30
C LYS A 200 15.97 -5.59 -8.60
N VAL A 201 15.79 -4.45 -9.25
CA VAL A 201 14.49 -4.10 -9.85
C VAL A 201 14.30 -4.95 -11.11
N LYS A 202 13.65 -6.10 -10.97
CA LYS A 202 13.58 -7.11 -12.05
C LYS A 202 12.80 -6.65 -13.27
N ASN A 203 11.94 -5.64 -13.14
CA ASN A 203 11.25 -5.04 -14.29
C ASN A 203 12.23 -4.40 -15.29
N PHE A 204 13.42 -4.00 -14.84
CA PHE A 204 14.46 -3.35 -15.63
C PHE A 204 15.73 -4.17 -15.78
N ASP A 205 15.65 -5.48 -15.57
CA ASP A 205 16.77 -6.37 -15.83
C ASP A 205 17.22 -6.23 -17.29
N GLY A 206 18.51 -5.94 -17.52
CA GLY A 206 19.04 -5.66 -18.86
C GLY A 206 18.79 -4.25 -19.41
N VAL A 207 17.95 -3.41 -18.77
CA VAL A 207 17.54 -2.12 -19.34
C VAL A 207 18.58 -1.02 -19.09
N PHE A 208 19.17 -0.97 -17.89
CA PHE A 208 20.09 0.08 -17.47
C PHE A 208 21.58 -0.33 -17.49
N GLU A 209 21.93 -1.49 -18.05
CA GLU A 209 23.28 -2.06 -17.99
C GLU A 209 24.37 -1.16 -18.63
N GLN A 210 23.98 -0.30 -19.58
CA GLN A 210 24.89 0.62 -20.27
C GLN A 210 25.16 1.93 -19.49
N GLU A 211 24.39 2.22 -18.43
CA GLU A 211 24.48 3.48 -17.65
C GLU A 211 25.30 3.32 -16.36
N ASN A 212 26.21 2.33 -16.35
CA ASN A 212 27.05 1.91 -15.22
C ASN A 212 28.01 3.01 -14.73
N SER A 213 27.48 3.99 -14.01
CA SER A 213 28.22 5.08 -13.35
C SER A 213 28.66 4.72 -11.92
N GLY A 214 28.35 3.51 -11.43
CA GLY A 214 28.70 3.01 -10.10
C GLY A 214 27.91 3.63 -8.94
N LEU A 215 27.04 4.61 -9.21
CA LEU A 215 26.11 5.17 -8.25
C LEU A 215 24.70 4.68 -8.59
N GLU A 216 24.04 3.99 -7.67
CA GLU A 216 22.65 3.56 -7.80
C GLU A 216 21.78 4.27 -6.75
N GLU A 217 20.60 4.70 -7.19
CA GLU A 217 19.54 5.22 -6.33
C GLU A 217 18.39 4.21 -6.31
N TYR A 218 18.26 3.47 -5.21
CA TYR A 218 17.24 2.41 -5.06
C TYR A 218 17.26 1.35 -6.18
N GLY A 219 18.45 0.89 -6.59
CA GLY A 219 18.60 -0.21 -7.55
C GLY A 219 18.39 0.16 -9.02
N VAL A 220 18.36 1.46 -9.34
CA VAL A 220 18.43 2.00 -10.71
C VAL A 220 19.43 3.16 -10.77
N PRO A 221 19.89 3.59 -11.95
CA PRO A 221 20.73 4.79 -12.05
C PRO A 221 20.03 6.03 -11.47
N PRO A 222 20.79 6.97 -10.88
CA PRO A 222 20.24 8.21 -10.32
C PRO A 222 19.63 9.08 -11.42
N ASN A 223 18.67 9.95 -11.04
CA ASN A 223 18.05 10.92 -11.94
C ASN A 223 17.33 10.33 -13.17
N THR A 224 16.92 9.06 -13.10
CA THR A 224 16.23 8.36 -14.20
C THR A 224 14.74 8.76 -14.31
N LEU A 225 14.11 9.12 -13.20
CA LEU A 225 12.74 9.66 -13.19
C LEU A 225 12.64 10.98 -13.94
N ASP A 226 11.52 11.20 -14.63
CA ASP A 226 11.27 12.42 -15.39
C ASP A 226 10.52 13.46 -14.52
N PRO A 227 11.20 14.54 -14.07
CA PRO A 227 10.53 15.58 -13.30
C PRO A 227 9.68 16.53 -14.17
N SER A 228 9.70 16.38 -15.50
CA SER A 228 8.97 17.24 -16.43
C SER A 228 7.55 16.75 -16.74
N ILE A 229 7.11 15.64 -16.12
CA ILE A 229 5.74 15.15 -16.27
C ILE A 229 4.72 16.23 -15.92
N SER A 230 3.67 16.28 -16.72
CA SER A 230 2.59 17.25 -16.63
C SER A 230 1.26 16.61 -17.01
N TRP A 231 0.16 17.33 -16.82
CA TRP A 231 -1.16 16.87 -17.24
C TRP A 231 -1.28 16.55 -18.74
N LYS A 232 -0.41 17.14 -19.59
CA LYS A 232 -0.36 16.83 -21.03
C LYS A 232 0.11 15.40 -21.29
N ASP A 233 0.92 14.83 -20.41
CA ASP A 233 1.45 13.47 -20.52
C ASP A 233 0.35 12.41 -20.34
N ILE A 234 -0.83 12.77 -19.81
CA ILE A 234 -1.98 11.87 -19.76
C ILE A 234 -2.43 11.48 -21.17
N TYR A 235 -2.45 12.43 -22.12
CA TYR A 235 -2.81 12.13 -23.51
C TYR A 235 -1.78 11.21 -24.19
N TRP A 236 -0.49 11.36 -23.84
CA TRP A 236 0.54 10.44 -24.30
C TRP A 236 0.28 9.02 -23.77
N LEU A 237 0.04 8.84 -22.46
CA LEU A 237 -0.29 7.52 -21.91
C LEU A 237 -1.57 6.92 -22.52
N GLN A 238 -2.61 7.72 -22.71
CA GLN A 238 -3.85 7.29 -23.39
C GLN A 238 -3.61 6.86 -24.83
N SER A 239 -2.61 7.44 -25.51
CA SER A 239 -2.23 7.00 -26.86
C SER A 239 -1.46 5.67 -26.89
N LEU A 240 -0.87 5.28 -25.75
CA LEU A 240 -0.04 4.06 -25.65
C LEU A 240 -0.82 2.82 -25.20
N THR A 241 -1.89 2.98 -24.43
CA THR A 241 -2.57 1.85 -23.78
C THR A 241 -4.08 2.01 -23.79
N ARG A 242 -4.80 0.89 -23.68
CA ARG A 242 -6.26 0.88 -23.46
C ARG A 242 -6.63 0.65 -22.00
N LEU A 243 -5.64 0.45 -21.13
CA LEU A 243 -5.88 0.28 -19.71
C LEU A 243 -6.45 1.58 -19.10
N PRO A 244 -7.43 1.47 -18.20
CA PRO A 244 -7.84 2.58 -17.35
C PRO A 244 -6.62 3.20 -16.65
N ILE A 245 -6.58 4.54 -16.60
CA ILE A 245 -5.53 5.29 -15.92
C ILE A 245 -6.08 5.81 -14.60
N ILE A 246 -5.36 5.54 -13.51
CA ILE A 246 -5.61 6.07 -12.18
C ILE A 246 -4.45 6.98 -11.80
N ILE A 247 -4.72 8.17 -11.31
CA ILE A 247 -3.69 9.10 -10.85
C ILE A 247 -3.50 8.96 -9.35
N LYS A 248 -2.28 8.66 -8.91
CA LYS A 248 -1.90 8.52 -7.51
C LYS A 248 -1.02 9.67 -7.06
N GLY A 249 -1.38 10.29 -5.94
CA GLY A 249 -0.63 11.41 -5.35
C GLY A 249 -1.39 12.73 -5.25
N ILE A 250 -2.70 12.72 -5.55
CA ILE A 250 -3.55 13.91 -5.56
C ILE A 250 -3.98 14.23 -4.12
N LEU A 251 -3.88 15.50 -3.72
CA LEU A 251 -4.21 15.99 -2.38
C LEU A 251 -5.03 17.28 -2.38
N THR A 252 -5.41 17.81 -3.55
CA THR A 252 -6.06 19.12 -3.70
C THR A 252 -7.27 19.00 -4.63
N LYS A 253 -8.23 19.94 -4.51
CA LYS A 253 -9.32 20.03 -5.48
C LYS A 253 -8.83 20.37 -6.88
N GLU A 254 -7.85 21.25 -7.03
CA GLU A 254 -7.40 21.75 -8.33
C GLU A 254 -6.85 20.60 -9.18
N ASP A 255 -6.06 19.73 -8.57
CA ASP A 255 -5.52 18.55 -9.25
C ASP A 255 -6.59 17.47 -9.48
N ALA A 256 -7.62 17.40 -8.64
CA ALA A 256 -8.78 16.52 -8.86
C ALA A 256 -9.66 16.99 -10.02
N GLU A 257 -9.85 18.31 -10.20
CA GLU A 257 -10.53 18.90 -11.36
C GLU A 257 -9.78 18.53 -12.64
N LEU A 258 -8.46 18.72 -12.66
CA LEU A 258 -7.61 18.38 -13.80
C LEU A 258 -7.66 16.89 -14.14
N ALA A 259 -7.66 16.01 -13.14
CA ALA A 259 -7.83 14.57 -13.37
C ALA A 259 -9.15 14.24 -14.11
N VAL A 260 -10.26 14.86 -13.69
CA VAL A 260 -11.55 14.68 -14.38
C VAL A 260 -11.51 15.25 -15.79
N GLU A 261 -10.96 16.45 -15.99
CA GLU A 261 -10.86 17.10 -17.31
C GLU A 261 -10.04 16.28 -18.31
N HIS A 262 -8.99 15.60 -17.84
CA HIS A 262 -8.13 14.76 -18.68
C HIS A 262 -8.67 13.33 -18.88
N GLY A 263 -9.87 13.02 -18.36
CA GLY A 263 -10.57 11.77 -18.65
C GLY A 263 -9.90 10.51 -18.08
N VAL A 264 -9.24 10.62 -16.93
CA VAL A 264 -8.73 9.44 -16.19
C VAL A 264 -9.90 8.69 -15.53
N GLN A 265 -9.69 7.45 -15.10
CA GLN A 265 -10.77 6.60 -14.55
C GLN A 265 -10.82 6.61 -13.02
N GLY A 266 -9.79 7.11 -12.37
CA GLY A 266 -9.84 7.35 -10.94
C GLY A 266 -8.67 8.12 -10.36
N ILE A 267 -8.79 8.42 -9.08
CA ILE A 267 -7.77 9.08 -8.26
C ILE A 267 -7.46 8.19 -7.05
N ILE A 268 -6.19 8.03 -6.70
CA ILE A 268 -5.78 7.58 -5.36
C ILE A 268 -5.29 8.81 -4.60
N VAL A 269 -6.08 9.24 -3.62
CA VAL A 269 -5.71 10.28 -2.66
C VAL A 269 -4.54 9.73 -1.82
N SER A 270 -3.37 10.33 -1.99
CA SER A 270 -2.12 9.78 -1.48
C SER A 270 -1.07 10.86 -1.24
N ASN A 271 -0.33 10.75 -0.14
CA ASN A 271 0.90 11.50 0.11
C ASN A 271 2.11 10.55 0.19
N HIS A 272 2.02 9.44 -0.54
CA HIS A 272 3.03 8.36 -0.54
C HIS A 272 3.31 7.76 0.85
N GLY A 273 2.32 7.77 1.75
CA GLY A 273 2.48 7.35 3.14
C GLY A 273 3.43 8.24 3.94
N GLY A 274 3.48 9.54 3.63
CA GLY A 274 4.33 10.55 4.24
C GLY A 274 5.81 10.43 3.86
N ARG A 275 6.13 9.85 2.69
CA ARG A 275 7.51 9.57 2.24
C ARG A 275 8.08 10.59 1.25
N GLN A 276 7.29 11.61 0.92
CA GLN A 276 7.59 12.61 -0.11
C GLN A 276 7.65 14.01 0.50
N LEU A 277 6.62 14.84 0.36
CA LEU A 277 6.57 16.17 0.97
C LEU A 277 6.13 16.06 2.45
N ASP A 278 7.05 16.30 3.38
CA ASP A 278 6.72 16.41 4.81
C ASP A 278 6.18 17.80 5.14
N GLY A 279 5.23 17.88 6.08
CA GLY A 279 4.45 19.09 6.38
C GLY A 279 3.20 19.26 5.50
N GLY A 280 2.93 18.33 4.57
CA GLY A 280 1.67 18.25 3.83
C GLY A 280 0.52 17.63 4.65
N PRO A 281 -0.72 17.71 4.14
CA PRO A 281 -1.90 17.21 4.86
C PRO A 281 -1.91 15.67 4.97
N ALA A 282 -2.60 15.16 5.99
CA ALA A 282 -2.99 13.76 6.04
C ALA A 282 -3.98 13.43 4.92
N THR A 283 -3.85 12.24 4.32
CA THR A 283 -4.63 11.86 3.13
C THR A 283 -6.14 11.80 3.39
N ILE A 284 -6.54 11.34 4.57
CA ILE A 284 -7.95 11.27 4.97
C ILE A 284 -8.59 12.65 5.13
N ASP A 285 -7.80 13.68 5.47
CA ASP A 285 -8.29 15.05 5.58
C ASP A 285 -8.51 15.68 4.19
N ALA A 286 -7.65 15.35 3.22
CA ALA A 286 -7.79 15.78 1.82
C ALA A 286 -8.92 15.06 1.07
N LEU A 287 -9.35 13.88 1.55
CA LEU A 287 -10.29 13.02 0.84
C LEU A 287 -11.63 13.69 0.54
N LEU A 288 -12.21 14.39 1.51
CA LEU A 288 -13.56 14.95 1.36
C LEU A 288 -13.62 16.01 0.25
N GLU A 289 -12.63 16.90 0.22
CA GLU A 289 -12.50 17.92 -0.82
C GLU A 289 -12.40 17.29 -2.23
N ILE A 290 -11.62 16.23 -2.37
CA ILE A 290 -11.46 15.52 -3.65
C ILE A 290 -12.76 14.82 -4.08
N VAL A 291 -13.45 14.16 -3.14
CA VAL A 291 -14.74 13.51 -3.41
C VAL A 291 -15.79 14.52 -3.85
N ASP A 292 -15.90 15.65 -3.13
CA ASP A 292 -16.85 16.73 -3.44
C ASP A 292 -16.55 17.41 -4.78
N THR A 293 -15.28 17.43 -5.18
CA THR A 293 -14.82 17.92 -6.49
C THR A 293 -15.16 16.93 -7.60
N VAL A 294 -14.88 15.64 -7.42
CA VAL A 294 -15.09 14.60 -8.43
C VAL A 294 -16.57 14.36 -8.72
N GLN A 295 -17.43 14.41 -7.69
CA GLN A 295 -18.88 14.22 -7.81
C GLN A 295 -19.30 12.93 -8.53
N GLY A 296 -18.54 11.85 -8.31
CA GLY A 296 -18.81 10.54 -8.91
C GLY A 296 -18.50 10.42 -10.41
N ARG A 297 -17.87 11.44 -11.03
CA ARG A 297 -17.47 11.39 -12.44
C ARG A 297 -16.39 10.34 -12.73
N ILE A 298 -15.53 10.08 -11.74
CA ILE A 298 -14.48 9.06 -11.75
C ILE A 298 -14.44 8.38 -10.36
N GLU A 299 -13.81 7.21 -10.25
CA GLU A 299 -13.67 6.54 -8.94
C GLU A 299 -12.62 7.25 -8.06
N VAL A 300 -12.88 7.35 -6.75
CA VAL A 300 -11.92 7.90 -5.78
C VAL A 300 -11.50 6.79 -4.83
N TYR A 301 -10.20 6.62 -4.64
CA TYR A 301 -9.59 5.68 -3.72
C TYR A 301 -8.69 6.43 -2.74
N LEU A 302 -8.24 5.74 -1.69
CA LEU A 302 -7.38 6.32 -0.66
C LEU A 302 -6.24 5.38 -0.28
N ASP A 303 -5.04 5.90 -0.07
CA ASP A 303 -4.04 5.26 0.76
C ASP A 303 -3.54 6.20 1.86
N GLY A 304 -2.69 5.70 2.76
CA GLY A 304 -2.08 6.49 3.83
C GLY A 304 -2.79 6.35 5.18
N GLY A 305 -2.04 5.89 6.19
CA GLY A 305 -2.47 5.89 7.59
C GLY A 305 -3.43 4.78 8.05
N ILE A 306 -4.07 4.02 7.14
CA ILE A 306 -5.01 2.95 7.50
C ILE A 306 -4.32 1.88 8.38
N ARG A 307 -4.91 1.57 9.55
CA ARG A 307 -4.44 0.53 10.48
C ARG A 307 -5.51 -0.37 11.06
N THR A 308 -6.78 -0.01 10.93
CA THR A 308 -7.90 -0.81 11.46
C THR A 308 -9.05 -0.88 10.46
N GLY A 309 -9.93 -1.87 10.60
CA GLY A 309 -11.17 -1.94 9.83
C GLY A 309 -12.10 -0.74 10.06
N SER A 310 -12.02 -0.08 11.22
CA SER A 310 -12.75 1.17 11.46
C SER A 310 -12.21 2.34 10.63
N ASP A 311 -10.92 2.34 10.29
CA ASP A 311 -10.30 3.35 9.44
C ASP A 311 -10.73 3.17 7.99
N VAL A 312 -10.83 1.91 7.54
CA VAL A 312 -11.46 1.55 6.25
C VAL A 312 -12.87 2.12 6.18
N LEU A 313 -13.71 1.87 7.20
CA LEU A 313 -15.09 2.35 7.20
C LEU A 313 -15.19 3.88 7.16
N LYS A 314 -14.32 4.61 7.88
CA LYS A 314 -14.27 6.08 7.84
C LYS A 314 -13.95 6.58 6.44
N ALA A 315 -12.94 6.01 5.78
CA ALA A 315 -12.56 6.39 4.42
C ALA A 315 -13.71 6.18 3.42
N LEU A 316 -14.38 5.01 3.47
CA LEU A 316 -15.50 4.73 2.57
C LEU A 316 -16.68 5.67 2.80
N ALA A 317 -16.97 5.95 4.05
CA ALA A 317 -18.08 6.82 4.40
C ALA A 317 -17.79 8.31 4.13
N LEU A 318 -16.53 8.68 3.92
CA LEU A 318 -16.11 9.97 3.34
C LEU A 318 -16.08 9.96 1.80
N GLY A 319 -16.40 8.83 1.15
CA GLY A 319 -16.60 8.73 -0.29
C GLY A 319 -15.52 7.98 -1.07
N ALA A 320 -14.50 7.42 -0.41
CA ALA A 320 -13.61 6.49 -1.08
C ALA A 320 -14.37 5.22 -1.49
N LYS A 321 -14.06 4.67 -2.67
CA LYS A 321 -14.62 3.41 -3.18
C LYS A 321 -13.89 2.19 -2.61
N CYS A 322 -12.59 2.33 -2.41
CA CYS A 322 -11.67 1.31 -1.89
C CYS A 322 -10.46 2.01 -1.25
N VAL A 323 -9.84 1.37 -0.25
CA VAL A 323 -8.56 1.83 0.32
C VAL A 323 -7.43 0.87 -0.02
N PHE A 324 -6.19 1.37 -0.04
CA PHE A 324 -5.00 0.56 -0.30
C PHE A 324 -4.02 0.63 0.87
N ILE A 325 -3.51 -0.53 1.30
CA ILE A 325 -2.50 -0.64 2.38
C ILE A 325 -1.10 -0.92 1.83
N GLY A 326 -0.09 -0.24 2.37
CA GLY A 326 1.32 -0.44 2.03
C GLY A 326 2.09 -1.12 3.15
N ARG A 327 2.52 -0.35 4.16
CA ARG A 327 3.32 -0.86 5.29
C ARG A 327 2.70 -2.09 6.00
N PRO A 328 1.39 -2.13 6.32
CA PRO A 328 0.80 -3.32 6.92
C PRO A 328 0.95 -4.58 6.05
N ALA A 329 0.93 -4.43 4.73
CA ALA A 329 1.16 -5.56 3.83
C ALA A 329 2.59 -6.09 3.93
N ILE A 330 3.57 -5.18 3.98
CA ILE A 330 4.98 -5.51 4.17
C ILE A 330 5.23 -6.19 5.53
N TRP A 331 4.58 -5.71 6.59
CA TRP A 331 4.70 -6.33 7.91
C TRP A 331 4.09 -7.73 7.94
N GLY A 332 2.94 -7.92 7.27
CA GLY A 332 2.36 -9.23 7.02
C GLY A 332 3.33 -10.16 6.28
N LEU A 333 4.02 -9.69 5.24
CA LEU A 333 5.02 -10.49 4.53
C LEU A 333 6.22 -10.84 5.41
N ALA A 334 6.72 -9.89 6.22
CA ALA A 334 7.80 -10.16 7.17
C ALA A 334 7.42 -11.27 8.17
N TYR A 335 6.12 -11.40 8.46
CA TYR A 335 5.56 -12.47 9.28
C TYR A 335 5.04 -13.64 8.40
N LYS A 336 5.87 -14.64 8.11
CA LYS A 336 5.46 -15.84 7.35
C LYS A 336 5.03 -15.60 5.88
N GLY A 337 5.43 -14.50 5.25
CA GLY A 337 5.20 -14.29 3.81
C GLY A 337 3.72 -14.19 3.44
N GLU A 338 3.28 -15.04 2.51
CA GLU A 338 1.89 -15.08 2.03
C GLU A 338 0.88 -15.30 3.17
N GLU A 339 1.17 -16.22 4.09
CA GLU A 339 0.25 -16.56 5.19
C GLU A 339 0.00 -15.35 6.09
N GLY A 340 1.04 -14.63 6.51
CA GLY A 340 0.86 -13.45 7.36
C GLY A 340 0.19 -12.29 6.64
N LEU A 341 0.42 -12.11 5.34
CA LEU A 341 -0.33 -11.11 4.59
C LEU A 341 -1.83 -11.47 4.50
N ARG A 342 -2.16 -12.76 4.35
CA ARG A 342 -3.55 -13.22 4.44
C ARG A 342 -4.15 -12.99 5.83
N GLU A 343 -3.39 -13.23 6.90
CA GLU A 343 -3.82 -12.92 8.27
C GLU A 343 -4.10 -11.42 8.45
N VAL A 344 -3.22 -10.53 7.94
CA VAL A 344 -3.43 -9.07 7.96
C VAL A 344 -4.73 -8.67 7.23
N LEU A 345 -4.96 -9.21 6.03
CA LEU A 345 -6.16 -8.93 5.24
C LEU A 345 -7.43 -9.45 5.93
N GLN A 346 -7.35 -10.62 6.57
CA GLN A 346 -8.46 -11.21 7.31
C GLN A 346 -8.81 -10.35 8.54
N ILE A 347 -7.82 -9.92 9.33
CA ILE A 347 -8.03 -9.04 10.49
C ILE A 347 -8.72 -7.74 10.05
N LEU A 348 -8.23 -7.09 8.98
CA LEU A 348 -8.87 -5.89 8.45
C LEU A 348 -10.31 -6.12 8.02
N ASN A 349 -10.59 -7.25 7.36
CA ASN A 349 -11.95 -7.59 6.93
C ASN A 349 -12.88 -7.82 8.13
N ASP A 350 -12.42 -8.57 9.15
CA ASP A 350 -13.21 -8.85 10.35
C ASP A 350 -13.51 -7.58 11.16
N GLU A 351 -12.50 -6.73 11.37
CA GLU A 351 -12.68 -5.44 12.03
C GLU A 351 -13.60 -4.52 11.22
N PHE A 352 -13.50 -4.54 9.89
CA PHE A 352 -14.33 -3.73 9.00
C PHE A 352 -15.78 -4.18 9.06
N ARG A 353 -16.04 -5.48 8.93
CA ARG A 353 -17.37 -6.08 9.05
C ARG A 353 -18.00 -5.79 10.41
N LEU A 354 -17.23 -5.89 11.49
CA LEU A 354 -17.70 -5.54 12.83
C LEU A 354 -18.04 -4.04 12.93
N SER A 355 -17.18 -3.18 12.40
CA SER A 355 -17.43 -1.73 12.39
C SER A 355 -18.68 -1.36 11.59
N MET A 356 -18.90 -2.03 10.45
CA MET A 356 -20.12 -1.89 9.64
C MET A 356 -21.37 -2.27 10.44
N ALA A 357 -21.36 -3.43 11.09
CA ALA A 357 -22.48 -3.89 11.90
C ALA A 357 -22.80 -2.92 13.05
N LEU A 358 -21.78 -2.45 13.79
CA LEU A 358 -21.98 -1.52 14.91
C LEU A 358 -22.42 -0.12 14.46
N ALA A 359 -22.07 0.30 13.25
CA ALA A 359 -22.57 1.52 12.61
C ALA A 359 -23.90 1.33 11.86
N ALA A 360 -24.47 0.13 11.90
CA ALA A 360 -25.64 -0.32 11.13
C ALA A 360 -25.58 -0.02 9.63
N ARG A 361 -24.45 -0.31 9.01
CA ARG A 361 -24.29 -0.32 7.55
C ARG A 361 -24.26 -1.76 7.07
N CYS A 362 -25.30 -2.19 6.37
CA CYS A 362 -25.40 -3.58 5.90
C CYS A 362 -24.70 -3.82 4.56
N TYR A 363 -24.34 -2.76 3.83
CA TYR A 363 -23.65 -2.80 2.53
C TYR A 363 -22.76 -1.56 2.32
N THR A 364 -21.72 -1.72 1.51
CA THR A 364 -20.67 -0.72 1.24
C THR A 364 -21.18 0.52 0.50
N GLY A 365 -22.30 0.43 -0.24
CA GLY A 365 -22.92 1.53 -0.99
C GLY A 365 -23.97 2.38 -0.26
N SER A 366 -24.20 2.15 1.04
CA SER A 366 -25.24 2.87 1.80
C SER A 366 -24.90 4.35 1.95
N THR A 367 -25.71 5.23 1.36
CA THR A 367 -25.56 6.69 1.37
C THR A 367 -25.93 7.37 2.69
N ASP A 368 -26.14 6.63 3.78
CA ASP A 368 -26.49 7.20 5.09
C ASP A 368 -25.26 7.95 5.66
N LYS A 369 -25.24 9.29 5.48
CA LYS A 369 -24.17 10.22 5.89
C LYS A 369 -24.09 10.38 7.43
N SER A 370 -23.82 9.29 8.15
CA SER A 370 -23.69 9.27 9.61
C SER A 370 -22.31 9.73 10.14
N ILE A 371 -21.49 10.38 9.30
CA ILE A 371 -20.17 10.91 9.66
C ILE A 371 -20.22 12.43 9.76
N TYR A 372 -19.66 12.95 10.85
CA TYR A 372 -19.34 14.37 10.99
C TYR A 372 -17.81 14.50 11.09
N PRO A 373 -17.13 15.26 10.22
CA PRO A 373 -15.84 15.82 10.59
C PRO A 373 -16.07 16.68 11.84
N ASN A 374 -15.14 16.66 12.80
CA ASN A 374 -15.18 17.62 13.91
C ASN A 374 -15.17 19.02 13.30
N GLN A 375 -16.34 19.67 13.23
CA GLN A 375 -16.38 21.12 13.08
C GLN A 375 -15.85 21.67 14.39
N SER A 376 -14.60 22.13 14.37
CA SER A 376 -14.09 23.05 15.36
C SER A 376 -15.06 24.23 15.42
N GLN A 377 -15.75 24.38 16.55
CA GLN A 377 -16.35 25.66 16.94
C GLN A 377 -15.26 26.73 17.10
#